data_AF-A0A839E473-F1
#
_entry.id   AF-A0A839E473-F1
#
_cell.length_a   1.000
_cell.length_b   1.000
_cell.length_c   1.000
_cell.angle_alpha   90.00
_cell.angle_beta   90.00
_cell.angle_gamma   90.00
#
_symmetry.space_group_name_H-M   'P 1'
#
loop_
_entity.id
_entity.type
_entity.pdbx_description
1 polymer ?
#
loop_
_entity_poly.entity_id
_entity_poly.type
_entity_poly.pdbx_seq_one_letter_code
_entity_poly.pdbx_strand_id
1 'polypeptide(L)' 'MPKASQMVFRDDVVAIALKREVSIAHIAKDLGISQSDVQRWVKIAELDGGRRPGVTSS' A
#
# COMPACT_ATOMS: atom_id res chain seq x y z
N MET A 1 -12.60 11.73 12.11
CA MET A 1 -12.21 11.79 10.68
C MET A 1 -11.92 10.36 10.25
N PRO A 2 -12.50 9.84 9.15
CA PRO A 2 -12.40 8.41 8.83
C PRO A 2 -11.00 8.08 8.32
N LYS A 3 -10.05 7.97 9.25
CA LYS A 3 -8.66 7.56 8.99
C LYS A 3 -8.59 6.08 8.62
N ALA A 4 -9.58 5.29 9.05
CA ALA A 4 -9.69 3.87 8.73
C ALA A 4 -9.85 3.61 7.23
N SER A 5 -10.62 4.43 6.52
CA SER A 5 -10.90 4.23 5.08
C SER A 5 -9.66 4.40 4.21
N GLN A 6 -8.77 5.34 4.56
CA GLN A 6 -7.51 5.51 3.82
C GLN A 6 -6.48 4.43 4.17
N MET A 7 -6.53 3.86 5.38
CA MET A 7 -5.60 2.81 5.80
C MET A 7 -5.87 1.51 5.05
N VAL A 8 -7.13 1.05 5.03
CA VAL A 8 -7.53 -0.15 4.28
C VAL A 8 -7.19 -0.01 2.80
N PHE A 9 -7.45 1.16 2.22
CA PHE A 9 -7.09 1.44 0.83
C PHE A 9 -5.59 1.26 0.55
N ARG A 10 -4.72 1.77 1.42
CA ARG A 10 -3.26 1.63 1.26
C ARG A 10 -2.82 0.18 1.38
N ASP A 11 -3.38 -0.56 2.34
CA ASP A 11 -3.04 -1.96 2.55
C ASP A 11 -3.41 -2.83 1.34
N ASP A 12 -4.57 -2.59 0.73
CA ASP A 12 -4.98 -3.29 -0.49
C ASP A 12 -4.04 -2.99 -1.68
N VAL A 13 -3.68 -1.71 -1.86
CA VAL A 13 -2.73 -1.27 -2.89
C VAL A 13 -1.36 -1.94 -2.72
N VAL A 14 -0.86 -1.97 -1.47
CA VAL A 14 0.40 -2.61 -1.12
C VAL A 14 0.34 -4.12 -1.34
N ALA A 15 -0.75 -4.78 -0.96
CA ALA A 15 -0.92 -6.21 -1.15
C ALA A 15 -0.89 -6.60 -2.64
N ILE A 16 -1.55 -5.81 -3.51
CA ILE A 16 -1.52 -6.02 -4.96
C ILE A 16 -0.11 -5.80 -5.51
N ALA A 17 0.57 -4.73 -5.09
CA ALA A 17 1.92 -4.42 -5.54
C ALA A 17 2.96 -5.49 -5.08
N LEU A 18 2.83 -6.01 -3.86
CA LEU A 18 3.71 -7.04 -3.30
C LEU A 18 3.54 -8.41 -3.97
N LYS A 19 2.32 -8.74 -4.45
CA LYS A 19 2.10 -9.93 -5.27
C LYS A 19 2.81 -9.90 -6.62
N ARG A 20 3.32 -8.72 -7.03
CA ARG A 20 4.02 -8.49 -8.31
C ARG A 20 3.23 -8.87 -9.56
N GLU A 21 1.91 -9.04 -9.43
CA GLU A 21 1.00 -9.34 -10.55
C GLU A 21 0.77 -8.11 -11.43
N VAL A 22 0.85 -6.91 -10.84
CA VAL A 22 0.64 -5.64 -11.52
C VAL A 22 1.80 -4.69 -11.19
N SER A 23 2.29 -3.94 -12.18
CA SER A 23 3.34 -2.96 -11.96
C SER A 23 2.82 -1.76 -11.17
N ILE A 24 3.67 -1.16 -10.33
CA ILE A 24 3.35 0.05 -9.55
C ILE A 24 2.84 1.18 -10.46
N ALA A 25 3.39 1.28 -11.68
CA ALA A 25 2.97 2.25 -12.67
C ALA A 25 1.52 2.09 -13.12
N HIS A 26 1.07 0.84 -13.29
CA HIS A 26 -0.28 0.54 -13.70
C HIS A 26 -1.27 0.77 -12.55
N ILE A 27 -0.91 0.35 -11.33
CA ILE A 27 -1.71 0.58 -10.11
C ILE A 27 -1.93 2.09 -9.87
N ALA A 28 -0.85 2.88 -9.96
CA ALA A 28 -0.93 4.33 -9.78
C ALA A 28 -1.86 5.00 -10.81
N LYS A 29 -1.79 4.55 -12.08
CA LYS A 29 -2.65 5.06 -13.16
C LYS A 29 -4.12 4.72 -12.94
N ASP A 30 -4.42 3.48 -12.56
CA ASP A 30 -5.79 3.00 -12.37
C ASP A 30 -6.49 3.69 -11.20
N LEU A 31 -5.73 3.95 -10.12
CA LEU A 31 -6.23 4.60 -8.91
C LEU A 31 -6.14 6.13 -8.93
N GLY A 32 -5.50 6.71 -9.95
CA GLY A 32 -5.31 8.16 -10.06
C GLY A 32 -4.39 8.77 -8.99
N ILE A 33 -3.41 7.99 -8.50
CA ILE A 33 -2.44 8.42 -7.48
C ILE A 33 -1.02 8.49 -8.05
N SER A 34 -0.08 9.08 -7.31
CA SER A 34 1.32 9.13 -7.75
C SER A 34 2.01 7.77 -7.56
N GLN A 35 2.85 7.39 -8.53
CA GLN A 35 3.72 6.21 -8.39
C GLN A 35 4.63 6.31 -7.16
N SER A 36 5.08 7.52 -6.82
CA SER A 36 5.94 7.76 -5.67
C SER A 36 5.22 7.44 -4.34
N ASP A 37 3.91 7.67 -4.26
CA ASP A 37 3.11 7.32 -3.08
C ASP A 37 3.00 5.80 -2.93
N VAL A 38 2.70 5.10 -4.03
CA VAL A 38 2.63 3.63 -4.05
C VAL A 38 3.98 3.01 -3.70
N GLN A 39 5.08 3.49 -4.29
CA GLN A 39 6.44 3.03 -3.96
C GLN A 39 6.76 3.25 -2.48
N ARG A 40 6.37 4.41 -1.92
CA ARG A 40 6.58 4.70 -0.50
C ARG A 40 5.80 3.76 0.40
N TRP A 41 4.54 3.46 0.09
CA TRP A 41 3.73 2.53 0.87
C TRP A 41 4.28 1.11 0.83
N VAL A 42 4.67 0.63 -0.35
CA VAL A 42 5.31 -0.69 -0.49
C VAL A 42 6.60 -0.74 0.32
N LYS A 43 7.46 0.29 0.23
CA LYS A 43 8.71 0.34 1.01
C LYS A 43 8.46 0.35 2.51
N ILE A 44 7.45 1.09 2.99
CA ILE A 44 7.06 1.10 4.40
C ILE A 44 6.58 -0.31 4.81
N ALA A 45 5.74 -0.95 3.99
CA ALA A 45 5.24 -2.29 4.26
C ALA A 45 6.33 -3.38 4.18
N GLU A 46 7.36 -3.23 3.34
CA GLU A 46 8.52 -4.13 3.33
C GLU A 46 9.35 -3.98 4.61
N LEU A 47 9.50 -2.75 5.12
CA LEU A 47 10.17 -2.47 6.39
C LEU A 47 9.36 -2.98 7.59
N ASP A 48 8.04 -2.77 7.60
CA ASP A 48 7.11 -3.24 8.63
C ASP A 48 6.85 -4.74 8.55
N GLY A 49 6.94 -5.33 7.34
CA GLY A 49 6.80 -6.76 7.05
C GLY A 49 7.94 -7.61 7.62
N GLY A 50 9.06 -6.99 7.99
CA GLY A 50 10.06 -7.60 8.88
C GLY A 50 9.61 -7.72 10.34
N ARG A 51 8.46 -7.13 10.73
CA ARG A 51 8.00 -7.06 12.13
C ARG A 51 6.54 -7.42 12.42
N ARG A 52 5.62 -7.58 11.46
CA ARG A 52 4.40 -8.44 11.58
C ARG A 52 3.38 -8.20 10.45
N PRO A 53 2.63 -9.24 10.04
CA PRO A 53 1.37 -9.08 9.32
C PRO A 53 0.24 -8.76 10.32
N GLY A 54 -0.40 -7.61 10.12
CA GLY A 54 -1.67 -7.23 10.78
C GLY A 54 -1.53 -6.59 12.16
N VAL A 55 -2.32 -5.54 12.39
CA VAL A 55 -2.58 -4.84 13.67
C VAL A 55 -1.40 -3.92 14.09
N THR A 56 -1.55 -2.59 14.05
CA THR A 56 -2.52 -1.81 14.84
C THR A 56 -2.88 -0.49 14.16
N SER A 57 -4.19 -0.25 14.09
CA SER A 57 -4.79 1.08 14.08
C SER A 57 -4.70 1.69 15.49
N SER A 58 -4.33 2.97 15.58
CA SER A 58 -4.72 3.89 16.66
C SER A 58 -4.86 5.29 16.09
#